data_AF-A0A955VW37-F1
#
_entry.id   AF-A0A955VW37-F1
#
_cell.length_a   1.000
_cell.length_b   1.000
_cell.length_c   1.000
_cell.angle_alpha   90.00
_cell.angle_beta   90.00
_cell.angle_gamma   90.00
#
_symmetry.space_group_name_H-M   'P 1'
#
loop_
_entity.id
_entity.type
_entity.pdbx_description
1 polymer ?
#
loop_
_entity_poly.entity_id
_entity_poly.type
_entity_poly.pdbx_seq_one_letter_code
_entity_poly.pdbx_strand_id
1 'polypeptide(L)'
;MNSQALLADLRRMLPALEDDLRGQSGAIQGVLEAQWRQARDQQRTGEAFETWRDAWVTQVAVAWLLSLVFVRYLEDQGFVAPRLAGVGAAEDAADEARQGFIRAFPTLSDADWLRHVLDELAALPGAQVLFGPHNLVRALAPSGDMGKTLLRFFQRRGADGTGLAHVFDDADTRFLGDLYQDLSEDARKRYALLQTPDFVEEFILDRT
;
A
#
# COMPACT_ATOMS: atom_id res chain seq x y z
N MET A 1 -19.40 3.67 3.16
CA MET A 1 -18.46 2.89 2.31
C MET A 1 -18.95 1.46 2.03
N ASN A 2 -18.76 0.91 0.81
CA ASN A 2 -18.98 -0.51 0.48
C ASN A 2 -17.67 -1.33 0.56
N SER A 3 -17.34 -1.86 1.74
CA SER A 3 -16.09 -2.60 1.99
C SER A 3 -15.95 -3.88 1.17
N GLN A 4 -17.04 -4.59 0.93
CA GLN A 4 -17.02 -5.86 0.19
C GLN A 4 -16.67 -5.66 -1.28
N ALA A 5 -17.20 -4.61 -1.90
CA ALA A 5 -16.84 -4.25 -3.27
C ALA A 5 -15.36 -3.84 -3.37
N LEU A 6 -14.88 -3.02 -2.43
CA LEU A 6 -13.47 -2.64 -2.34
C LEU A 6 -12.56 -3.86 -2.21
N LEU A 7 -12.83 -4.74 -1.26
CA LEU A 7 -12.05 -5.97 -1.04
C LEU A 7 -12.04 -6.85 -2.30
N ALA A 8 -13.18 -7.03 -2.95
CA ALA A 8 -13.27 -7.82 -4.18
C ALA A 8 -12.42 -7.23 -5.31
N ASP A 9 -12.42 -5.90 -5.46
CA ASP A 9 -11.61 -5.22 -6.47
C ASP A 9 -10.11 -5.21 -6.14
N LEU A 10 -9.75 -5.05 -4.87
CA LEU A 10 -8.35 -5.16 -4.43
C LEU A 10 -7.81 -6.57 -4.65
N ARG A 11 -8.59 -7.62 -4.37
CA ARG A 11 -8.23 -9.00 -4.68
C ARG A 11 -8.04 -9.25 -6.18
N ARG A 12 -8.72 -8.50 -7.06
CA ARG A 12 -8.50 -8.55 -8.51
C ARG A 12 -7.25 -7.78 -8.94
N MET A 13 -6.90 -6.70 -8.25
CA MET A 13 -5.69 -5.92 -8.51
C MET A 13 -4.42 -6.66 -8.05
N LEU A 14 -4.51 -7.40 -6.94
CA LEU A 14 -3.35 -8.00 -6.28
C LEU A 14 -2.46 -8.84 -7.22
N PRO A 15 -2.98 -9.78 -8.05
CA PRO A 15 -2.11 -10.59 -8.92
C PRO A 15 -1.34 -9.76 -9.95
N ALA A 16 -1.97 -8.72 -10.50
CA ALA A 16 -1.31 -7.85 -11.47
C ALA A 16 -0.15 -7.08 -10.82
N LEU A 17 -0.35 -6.59 -9.59
CA LEU A 17 0.70 -5.92 -8.82
C LEU A 17 1.82 -6.89 -8.40
N GLU A 18 1.48 -8.12 -8.01
CA GLU A 18 2.47 -9.17 -7.69
C GLU A 18 3.35 -9.50 -8.90
N ASP A 19 2.75 -9.63 -10.09
CA ASP A 19 3.48 -9.90 -11.32
C ASP A 19 4.44 -8.77 -11.69
N ASP A 20 3.98 -7.52 -11.57
CA ASP A 20 4.82 -6.35 -11.79
C ASP A 20 5.99 -6.27 -10.79
N LEU A 21 5.70 -6.40 -9.50
CA LEU A 21 6.72 -6.38 -8.45
C LEU A 21 7.70 -7.54 -8.57
N ARG A 22 7.25 -8.73 -8.98
CA ARG A 22 8.16 -9.85 -9.28
C ARG A 22 9.13 -9.49 -10.40
N GLY A 23 8.65 -8.82 -11.44
CA GLY A 23 9.51 -8.26 -12.50
C GLY A 23 10.50 -7.22 -11.99
N GLN A 24 10.09 -6.33 -11.09
CA GLN A 24 10.96 -5.32 -10.48
C GLN A 24 11.99 -5.91 -9.49
N SER A 25 11.68 -7.05 -8.87
CA SER A 25 12.52 -7.66 -7.83
C SER A 25 13.92 -8.05 -8.29
N GLY A 26 14.14 -8.22 -9.60
CA GLY A 26 15.46 -8.48 -10.18
C GLY A 26 16.48 -7.39 -9.84
N ALA A 27 16.05 -6.13 -9.70
CA ALA A 27 16.91 -5.01 -9.33
C ALA A 27 17.49 -5.14 -7.91
N ILE A 28 16.84 -5.91 -7.04
CA ILE A 28 17.24 -6.12 -5.64
C ILE A 28 17.54 -7.60 -5.33
N GLN A 29 17.75 -8.43 -6.35
CA GLN A 29 17.93 -9.88 -6.18
C GLN A 29 19.03 -10.22 -5.17
N GLY A 30 20.18 -9.53 -5.23
CA GLY A 30 21.28 -9.77 -4.29
C GLY A 30 20.91 -9.49 -2.82
N VAL A 31 20.06 -8.48 -2.57
CA VAL A 31 19.55 -8.16 -1.22
C VAL A 31 18.59 -9.25 -0.76
N LEU A 32 17.67 -9.68 -1.63
CA LEU A 32 16.70 -10.73 -1.32
C LEU A 32 17.38 -12.08 -1.08
N GLU A 33 18.39 -12.45 -1.89
CA GLU A 33 19.16 -13.67 -1.67
C GLU A 33 19.90 -13.65 -0.33
N ALA A 34 20.47 -12.51 0.06
CA ALA A 34 21.13 -12.36 1.35
C ALA A 34 20.13 -12.54 2.51
N GLN A 35 18.95 -11.92 2.43
CA GLN A 35 17.88 -12.09 3.43
C GLN A 35 17.38 -13.53 3.50
N TRP A 36 17.18 -14.19 2.36
CA TRP A 36 16.78 -15.60 2.30
C TRP A 36 17.85 -16.52 2.92
N ARG A 37 19.13 -16.34 2.58
CA ARG A 37 20.23 -17.11 3.19
C ARG A 37 20.25 -16.95 4.70
N GLN A 38 20.15 -15.71 5.18
CA GLN A 38 20.06 -15.42 6.62
C GLN A 38 18.85 -16.10 7.28
N ALA A 39 17.68 -16.06 6.64
CA ALA A 39 16.48 -16.74 7.14
C ALA A 39 16.66 -18.26 7.18
N ARG A 40 17.33 -18.85 6.19
CA ARG A 40 17.65 -20.27 6.13
C ARG A 40 18.65 -20.70 7.20
N ASP A 41 19.72 -19.92 7.38
CA ASP A 41 20.76 -20.17 8.40
C ASP A 41 20.17 -20.11 9.81
N GLN A 42 19.18 -19.25 10.03
CA GLN A 42 18.42 -19.14 11.28
C GLN A 42 17.25 -20.13 11.38
N GLN A 43 17.13 -21.06 10.44
CA GLN A 43 16.05 -22.08 10.38
C GLN A 43 14.63 -21.47 10.38
N ARG A 44 14.47 -20.22 9.93
CA ARG A 44 13.17 -19.53 9.81
C ARG A 44 12.44 -19.89 8.53
N THR A 45 13.13 -20.44 7.53
CA THR A 45 12.50 -20.96 6.30
C THR A 45 13.24 -22.19 5.79
N GLY A 46 12.46 -23.15 5.27
CA GLY A 46 12.95 -24.30 4.50
C GLY A 46 12.66 -24.19 3.00
N GLU A 47 12.09 -23.06 2.56
CA GLU A 47 11.65 -22.85 1.18
C GLU A 47 12.82 -22.56 0.23
N ALA A 48 12.66 -22.93 -1.03
CA ALA A 48 13.55 -22.46 -2.09
C ALA A 48 13.42 -20.94 -2.27
N PHE A 49 14.49 -20.29 -2.73
CA PHE A 49 14.55 -18.83 -2.88
C PHE A 49 13.37 -18.26 -3.68
N GLU A 50 12.99 -18.88 -4.80
CA GLU A 50 11.88 -18.41 -5.63
C GLU A 50 10.55 -18.38 -4.88
N THR A 51 10.23 -19.45 -4.14
CA THR A 51 9.01 -19.53 -3.32
C THR A 51 9.00 -18.49 -2.20
N TRP A 52 10.15 -18.33 -1.53
CA TRP A 52 10.31 -17.31 -0.49
C TRP A 52 10.17 -15.90 -1.05
N ARG A 53 10.77 -15.62 -2.20
CA ARG A 53 10.70 -14.33 -2.90
C ARG A 53 9.27 -14.02 -3.31
N ASP A 54 8.57 -14.98 -3.90
CA ASP A 54 7.18 -14.78 -4.35
C ASP A 54 6.27 -14.43 -3.16
N ALA A 55 6.47 -15.11 -2.02
CA ALA A 55 5.71 -14.83 -0.81
C ALA A 55 6.10 -13.48 -0.15
N TRP A 56 7.36 -13.04 -0.29
CA TRP A 56 7.79 -11.69 0.08
C TRP A 56 7.18 -10.62 -0.86
N VAL A 57 7.13 -10.88 -2.17
CA VAL A 57 6.49 -9.99 -3.17
C VAL A 57 5.01 -9.81 -2.85
N THR A 58 4.29 -10.87 -2.47
CA THR A 58 2.90 -10.77 -1.99
C THR A 58 2.77 -9.79 -0.83
N GLN A 59 3.69 -9.82 0.15
CA GLN A 59 3.64 -8.88 1.28
C GLN A 59 3.86 -7.43 0.82
N VAL A 60 4.80 -7.20 -0.10
CA VAL A 60 5.03 -5.87 -0.67
C VAL A 60 3.81 -5.38 -1.43
N ALA A 61 3.17 -6.24 -2.24
CA ALA A 61 1.98 -5.91 -3.00
C ALA A 61 0.80 -5.53 -2.08
N VAL A 62 0.57 -6.32 -1.02
CA VAL A 62 -0.43 -6.01 0.01
C VAL A 62 -0.12 -4.69 0.71
N ALA A 63 1.14 -4.45 1.10
CA ALA A 63 1.54 -3.19 1.74
C ALA A 63 1.27 -1.97 0.84
N TRP A 64 1.53 -2.08 -0.47
CA TRP A 64 1.19 -1.03 -1.44
C TRP A 64 -0.31 -0.76 -1.50
N LEU A 65 -1.13 -1.79 -1.69
CA LEU A 65 -2.58 -1.62 -1.78
C LEU A 65 -3.17 -0.98 -0.51
N LEU A 66 -2.75 -1.47 0.66
CA LEU A 66 -3.26 -0.97 1.95
C LEU A 66 -2.77 0.44 2.26
N SER A 67 -1.53 0.76 1.90
CA SER A 67 -0.99 2.13 2.03
C SER A 67 -1.82 3.12 1.21
N LEU A 68 -2.16 2.77 -0.03
CA LEU A 68 -2.96 3.65 -0.91
C LEU A 68 -4.43 3.74 -0.48
N VAL A 69 -5.02 2.67 0.04
CA VAL A 69 -6.35 2.72 0.69
C VAL A 69 -6.32 3.67 1.88
N PHE A 70 -5.27 3.64 2.69
CA PHE A 70 -5.15 4.56 3.82
C PHE A 70 -5.01 6.02 3.36
N VAL A 71 -4.24 6.29 2.30
CA VAL A 71 -4.19 7.64 1.70
C VAL A 71 -5.57 8.10 1.28
N ARG A 72 -6.33 7.28 0.54
CA ARG A 72 -7.70 7.61 0.13
C ARG A 72 -8.64 7.83 1.31
N TYR A 73 -8.50 7.03 2.37
CA TYR A 73 -9.25 7.24 3.60
C TYR A 73 -8.96 8.62 4.18
N LEU A 74 -7.68 8.99 4.33
CA LEU A 74 -7.29 10.32 4.85
C LEU A 74 -7.80 11.47 3.97
N GLU A 75 -7.79 11.30 2.64
CA GLU A 75 -8.30 12.27 1.68
C GLU A 75 -9.81 12.47 1.84
N ASP A 76 -10.59 11.39 1.95
CA ASP A 76 -12.06 11.45 2.12
C ASP A 76 -12.45 11.99 3.51
N GLN A 77 -11.66 11.72 4.55
CA GLN A 77 -11.87 12.34 5.87
C GLN A 77 -11.42 13.81 5.94
N GLY A 78 -10.80 14.34 4.87
CA GLY A 78 -10.29 15.72 4.83
C GLY A 78 -9.08 15.97 5.72
N PHE A 79 -8.39 14.91 6.18
CA PHE A 79 -7.17 15.04 6.98
C PHE A 79 -5.95 15.46 6.16
N VAL A 80 -5.99 15.19 4.85
CA VAL A 80 -4.94 15.59 3.90
C VAL A 80 -5.56 16.15 2.63
N ALA A 81 -4.78 16.95 1.89
CA ALA A 81 -5.21 17.43 0.59
C ALA A 81 -5.34 16.26 -0.42
N PRO A 82 -6.24 16.35 -1.40
CA PRO A 82 -6.36 15.35 -2.45
C PRO A 82 -5.07 15.19 -3.25
N ARG A 83 -4.55 13.96 -3.33
CA ARG A 83 -3.36 13.56 -4.09
C ARG A 83 -3.62 12.40 -5.05
N LEU A 84 -4.47 11.45 -4.68
CA LEU A 84 -4.75 10.26 -5.50
C LEU A 84 -6.02 10.43 -6.33
N ALA A 85 -7.11 10.87 -5.71
CA ALA A 85 -8.41 11.01 -6.35
C ALA A 85 -9.30 12.06 -5.65
N GLY A 86 -10.40 12.39 -6.31
CA GLY A 86 -11.43 13.29 -5.80
C GLY A 86 -12.57 13.41 -6.81
N VAL A 87 -13.54 14.27 -6.53
CA VAL A 87 -14.60 14.66 -7.47
C VAL A 87 -14.69 16.19 -7.50
N GLY A 88 -14.84 16.77 -8.68
CA GLY A 88 -14.92 18.22 -8.85
C GLY A 88 -13.63 18.90 -8.39
N ALA A 89 -13.73 19.87 -7.49
CA ALA A 89 -12.54 20.62 -7.03
C ALA A 89 -11.44 19.74 -6.40
N ALA A 90 -11.80 18.60 -5.78
CA ALA A 90 -10.82 17.68 -5.23
C ALA A 90 -10.06 16.89 -6.32
N GLU A 91 -10.73 16.59 -7.43
CA GLU A 91 -10.11 15.97 -8.61
C GLU A 91 -9.12 16.94 -9.27
N ASP A 92 -9.56 18.18 -9.49
CA ASP A 92 -8.72 19.23 -10.05
C ASP A 92 -7.45 19.44 -9.20
N ALA A 93 -7.58 19.44 -7.87
CA ALA A 93 -6.45 19.59 -6.95
C ALA A 93 -5.48 18.41 -7.00
N ALA A 94 -5.99 17.16 -7.06
CA ALA A 94 -5.15 15.97 -7.18
C ALA A 94 -4.38 15.95 -8.52
N ASP A 95 -5.07 16.30 -9.61
CA ASP A 95 -4.47 16.40 -10.94
C ASP A 95 -3.43 17.51 -11.03
N GLU A 96 -3.71 18.69 -10.48
CA GLU A 96 -2.76 19.79 -10.43
C GLU A 96 -1.49 19.42 -9.67
N ALA A 97 -1.64 18.77 -8.50
CA ALA A 97 -0.51 18.32 -7.69
C ALA A 97 0.38 17.32 -8.45
N ARG A 98 -0.24 16.31 -9.06
CA ARG A 98 0.47 15.31 -9.87
C ARG A 98 1.14 15.92 -11.10
N GLN A 99 0.44 16.78 -11.84
CA GLN A 99 1.01 17.47 -12.99
C GLN A 99 2.14 18.42 -12.60
N GLY A 100 2.03 19.09 -11.45
CA GLY A 100 3.11 19.88 -10.86
C GLY A 100 4.37 19.04 -10.62
N PHE A 101 4.22 17.87 -9.99
CA PHE A 101 5.31 16.93 -9.75
C PHE A 101 5.98 16.47 -11.05
N ILE A 102 5.20 16.00 -12.02
CA ILE A 102 5.74 15.52 -13.31
C ILE A 102 6.42 16.65 -14.10
N ARG A 103 5.88 17.88 -14.05
CA ARG A 103 6.53 19.05 -14.67
C ARG A 103 7.87 19.38 -14.01
N ALA A 104 7.95 19.27 -12.68
CA ALA A 104 9.18 19.51 -11.93
C ALA A 104 10.21 18.37 -12.13
N PHE A 105 9.74 17.14 -12.33
CA PHE A 105 10.58 15.95 -12.47
C PHE A 105 10.17 15.09 -13.68
N PRO A 106 10.49 15.51 -14.92
CA PRO A 106 9.96 14.88 -16.14
C PRO A 106 10.40 13.43 -16.38
N THR A 107 11.45 12.96 -15.69
CA THR A 107 11.95 11.58 -15.79
C THR A 107 11.29 10.65 -14.77
N LEU A 108 10.52 11.19 -13.82
CA LEU A 108 9.84 10.41 -12.79
C LEU A 108 8.46 9.95 -13.28
N SER A 109 8.03 8.82 -12.75
CA SER A 109 6.82 8.11 -13.17
C SER A 109 5.66 8.28 -12.19
N ASP A 110 4.51 7.70 -12.52
CA ASP A 110 3.37 7.62 -11.59
C ASP A 110 3.68 6.79 -10.34
N ALA A 111 4.59 5.81 -10.42
CA ALA A 111 5.06 5.09 -9.24
C ALA A 111 5.88 6.01 -8.30
N ASP A 112 6.66 6.94 -8.86
CA ASP A 112 7.40 7.93 -8.08
C ASP A 112 6.48 8.97 -7.46
N TRP A 113 5.41 9.36 -8.16
CA TRP A 113 4.36 10.21 -7.57
C TRP A 113 3.71 9.54 -6.36
N LEU A 114 3.31 8.26 -6.48
CA LEU A 114 2.74 7.53 -5.35
C LEU A 114 3.71 7.45 -4.18
N ARG A 115 4.99 7.17 -4.43
CA ARG A 115 6.02 7.15 -3.39
C ARG A 115 6.20 8.51 -2.72
N HIS A 116 6.20 9.59 -3.50
CA HIS A 116 6.26 10.96 -3.00
C HIS A 116 5.08 11.28 -2.08
N VAL A 117 3.85 10.90 -2.45
CA VAL A 117 2.67 11.05 -1.58
C VAL A 117 2.87 10.29 -0.26
N LEU A 118 3.38 9.06 -0.31
CA LEU A 118 3.66 8.29 0.89
C LEU A 118 4.79 8.91 1.73
N ASP A 119 5.80 9.54 1.12
CA ASP A 119 6.87 10.27 1.82
C ASP A 119 6.32 11.52 2.53
N GLU A 120 5.44 12.29 1.89
CA GLU A 120 4.77 13.43 2.51
C GLU A 120 3.95 13.00 3.73
N LEU A 121 3.20 11.90 3.61
CA LEU A 121 2.44 11.35 4.74
C LEU A 121 3.35 10.86 5.86
N ALA A 122 4.47 10.21 5.54
CA ALA A 122 5.42 9.75 6.55
C ALA A 122 6.03 10.90 7.36
N ALA A 123 6.06 12.12 6.82
CA ALA A 123 6.53 13.29 7.55
C ALA A 123 5.51 13.82 8.59
N LEU A 124 4.25 13.40 8.53
CA LEU A 124 3.20 13.84 9.46
C LEU A 124 3.34 13.16 10.83
N PRO A 125 3.13 13.88 11.95
CA PRO A 125 3.08 13.28 13.28
C PRO A 125 2.00 12.19 13.35
N GLY A 126 2.36 11.02 13.89
CA GLY A 126 1.47 9.87 14.03
C GLY A 126 1.35 8.98 12.78
N ALA A 127 1.65 9.48 11.58
CA ALA A 127 1.59 8.70 10.34
C ALA A 127 2.87 7.88 10.08
N GLN A 128 3.97 8.19 10.77
CA GLN A 128 5.25 7.46 10.69
C GLN A 128 5.15 5.97 10.99
N VAL A 129 4.22 5.57 11.88
CA VAL A 129 4.01 4.15 12.21
C VAL A 129 3.52 3.37 10.97
N LEU A 130 2.75 4.03 10.11
CA LEU A 130 2.16 3.42 8.92
C LEU A 130 3.03 3.59 7.67
N PHE A 131 3.71 4.73 7.51
CA PHE A 131 4.43 5.08 6.27
C PHE A 131 5.95 5.22 6.43
N GLY A 132 6.47 4.95 7.64
CA GLY A 132 7.88 5.11 7.97
C GLY A 132 8.80 4.04 7.36
N PRO A 133 10.07 3.99 7.82
CA PRO A 133 11.13 3.17 7.21
C PRO A 133 10.84 1.66 7.19
N HIS A 134 9.95 1.17 8.06
CA HIS A 134 9.60 -0.24 8.16
C HIS A 134 8.48 -0.67 7.21
N ASN A 135 7.81 0.27 6.52
CA ASN A 135 6.79 -0.09 5.55
C ASN A 135 7.43 -0.71 4.29
N LEU A 136 6.98 -1.90 3.90
CA LEU A 136 7.50 -2.66 2.76
C LEU A 136 7.39 -1.93 1.42
N VAL A 137 6.52 -0.91 1.29
CA VAL A 137 6.49 -0.03 0.11
C VAL A 137 7.82 0.68 -0.15
N ARG A 138 8.69 0.80 0.87
CA ARG A 138 10.05 1.35 0.75
C ARG A 138 11.07 0.35 0.20
N ALA A 139 10.77 -0.95 0.28
CA ALA A 139 11.70 -1.99 -0.12
C ALA A 139 11.70 -2.24 -1.63
N LEU A 140 10.53 -2.14 -2.28
CA LEU A 140 10.41 -2.32 -3.72
C LEU A 140 9.19 -1.54 -4.24
N ALA A 141 9.42 -0.71 -5.26
CA ALA A 141 8.39 0.06 -5.92
C ALA A 141 7.85 -0.69 -7.16
N PRO A 142 6.56 -0.48 -7.51
CA PRO A 142 6.01 -0.94 -8.77
C PRO A 142 6.66 -0.20 -9.94
N SER A 143 6.51 -0.73 -11.16
CA SER A 143 6.86 0.00 -12.38
C SER A 143 6.02 1.26 -12.56
N GLY A 144 6.47 2.18 -13.42
CA GLY A 144 5.71 3.38 -13.76
C GLY A 144 4.31 3.08 -14.32
N ASP A 145 4.18 2.05 -15.15
CA ASP A 145 2.89 1.63 -15.74
C ASP A 145 1.95 1.03 -14.70
N MET A 146 2.50 0.28 -13.74
CA MET A 146 1.71 -0.23 -12.62
C MET A 146 1.32 0.90 -11.66
N GLY A 147 2.20 1.88 -11.41
CA GLY A 147 1.85 3.10 -10.66
C GLY A 147 0.66 3.84 -11.29
N LYS A 148 0.65 4.01 -12.62
CA LYS A 148 -0.49 4.58 -13.36
C LYS A 148 -1.76 3.74 -13.21
N THR A 149 -1.63 2.42 -13.19
CA THR A 149 -2.76 1.50 -13.02
C THR A 149 -3.35 1.57 -11.61
N LEU A 150 -2.50 1.71 -10.59
CA LEU A 150 -2.91 1.94 -9.20
C LEU A 150 -3.62 3.29 -9.03
N LEU A 151 -3.12 4.37 -9.64
CA LEU A 151 -3.84 5.66 -9.62
C LEU A 151 -5.23 5.53 -10.25
N ARG A 152 -5.32 4.95 -11.45
CA ARG A 152 -6.60 4.75 -12.14
C ARG A 152 -7.59 3.89 -11.35
N PHE A 153 -7.11 2.95 -10.56
CA PHE A 153 -7.96 2.14 -9.68
C PHE A 153 -8.77 3.02 -8.73
N PHE A 154 -8.13 4.01 -8.08
CA PHE A 154 -8.78 4.91 -7.14
C PHE A 154 -9.55 6.05 -7.83
N GLN A 155 -9.19 6.40 -9.06
CA GLN A 155 -9.88 7.41 -9.87
C GLN A 155 -11.09 6.86 -10.65
N ARG A 156 -11.29 5.53 -10.67
CA ARG A 156 -12.38 4.88 -11.40
C ARG A 156 -13.73 5.38 -10.88
N ARG A 157 -14.63 5.77 -11.78
CA ARG A 157 -16.01 6.17 -11.45
C ARG A 157 -16.90 4.99 -11.09
N GLY A 158 -17.90 5.25 -10.26
CA GLY A 158 -19.00 4.33 -9.99
C GLY A 158 -19.89 4.09 -11.22
N ALA A 159 -20.84 3.17 -11.11
CA ALA A 159 -21.73 2.78 -12.22
C ALA A 159 -22.62 3.93 -12.73
N ASP A 160 -22.89 4.93 -11.87
CA ASP A 160 -23.66 6.13 -12.19
C ASP A 160 -22.81 7.23 -12.86
N GLY A 161 -21.49 7.07 -12.89
CA GLY A 161 -20.54 8.02 -13.47
C GLY A 161 -20.31 9.29 -12.67
N THR A 162 -20.96 9.49 -11.52
CA THR A 162 -20.91 10.76 -10.78
C THR A 162 -19.88 10.76 -9.66
N GLY A 163 -19.77 9.64 -8.93
CA GLY A 163 -18.83 9.46 -7.83
C GLY A 163 -17.65 8.55 -8.17
N LEU A 164 -16.68 8.47 -7.25
CA LEU A 164 -15.65 7.43 -7.30
C LEU A 164 -16.28 6.06 -6.98
N ALA A 165 -15.73 5.00 -7.56
CA ALA A 165 -16.18 3.63 -7.30
C ALA A 165 -15.97 3.22 -5.84
N HIS A 166 -14.93 3.77 -5.20
CA HIS A 166 -14.57 3.50 -3.81
C HIS A 166 -14.46 4.83 -3.06
N VAL A 167 -15.44 5.07 -2.18
CA VAL A 167 -15.54 6.26 -1.32
C VAL A 167 -15.57 5.80 0.14
N PHE A 168 -14.80 6.51 0.98
CA PHE A 168 -14.56 6.17 2.37
C PHE A 168 -15.35 7.05 3.36
N ASP A 169 -16.34 7.78 2.89
CA ASP A 169 -17.27 8.55 3.71
C ASP A 169 -17.91 7.68 4.81
N ASP A 170 -18.00 8.25 6.01
CA ASP A 170 -18.54 7.64 7.24
C ASP A 170 -17.94 6.28 7.61
N ALA A 171 -16.73 5.97 7.16
CA ALA A 171 -16.05 4.72 7.47
C ALA A 171 -15.32 4.79 8.82
N ASP A 172 -15.67 3.91 9.75
CA ASP A 172 -14.90 3.64 10.97
C ASP A 172 -13.64 2.83 10.64
N THR A 173 -12.51 3.18 11.25
CA THR A 173 -11.23 2.44 11.23
C THR A 173 -11.30 0.91 11.31
N ARG A 174 -12.35 0.30 11.88
CA ARG A 174 -12.55 -1.17 11.86
C ARG A 174 -12.44 -1.79 10.47
N PHE A 175 -12.93 -1.12 9.41
CA PHE A 175 -12.86 -1.69 8.07
C PHE A 175 -11.41 -1.87 7.59
N LEU A 176 -10.48 -1.02 8.06
CA LEU A 176 -9.07 -1.15 7.72
C LEU A 176 -8.56 -2.48 8.26
N GLY A 177 -8.85 -2.78 9.54
CA GLY A 177 -8.51 -4.06 10.16
C GLY A 177 -9.05 -5.27 9.38
N ASP A 178 -10.32 -5.23 9.01
CA ASP A 178 -10.95 -6.29 8.20
C ASP A 178 -10.26 -6.42 6.83
N LEU A 179 -9.92 -5.30 6.19
CA LEU A 179 -9.23 -5.29 4.91
C LEU A 179 -7.81 -5.85 5.00
N TYR A 180 -7.06 -5.51 6.05
CA TYR A 180 -5.76 -6.12 6.36
C TYR A 180 -5.89 -7.64 6.50
N GLN A 181 -6.94 -8.12 7.19
CA GLN A 181 -7.16 -9.55 7.44
C GLN A 181 -7.59 -10.32 6.18
N ASP A 182 -8.43 -9.72 5.34
CA ASP A 182 -9.10 -10.42 4.24
C ASP A 182 -8.37 -10.28 2.89
N LEU A 183 -7.53 -9.25 2.70
CA LEU A 183 -6.87 -9.03 1.42
C LEU A 183 -5.83 -10.12 1.11
N SER A 184 -5.22 -10.73 2.11
CA SER A 184 -4.34 -11.88 1.90
C SER A 184 -4.38 -12.86 3.07
N GLU A 185 -5.32 -13.79 3.01
CA GLU A 185 -5.38 -15.00 3.87
C GLU A 185 -4.03 -15.73 3.92
N ASP A 186 -3.29 -15.76 2.80
CA ASP A 186 -1.99 -16.40 2.67
C ASP A 186 -0.86 -15.58 3.32
N ALA A 187 -0.85 -14.25 3.21
CA ALA A 187 0.10 -13.42 3.96
C ALA A 187 -0.16 -13.49 5.47
N ARG A 188 -1.43 -13.53 5.88
CA ARG A 188 -1.85 -13.73 7.27
C ARG A 188 -1.33 -15.07 7.81
N LYS A 189 -1.53 -16.16 7.07
CA LYS A 189 -1.12 -17.53 7.47
C LYS A 189 0.40 -17.71 7.47
N ARG A 190 1.12 -17.18 6.48
CA ARG A 190 2.57 -17.39 6.32
C ARG A 190 3.42 -16.49 7.23
N TYR A 191 2.93 -15.29 7.56
CA TYR A 191 3.75 -14.28 8.23
C TYR A 191 3.19 -13.79 9.55
N ALA A 192 2.12 -14.42 10.04
CA ALA A 192 1.50 -14.06 11.31
C ALA A 192 1.34 -12.53 11.43
N LEU A 193 0.63 -11.92 10.46
CA LEU A 193 0.12 -10.53 10.53
C LEU A 193 -0.95 -10.40 11.64
N LEU A 194 -0.74 -11.10 12.76
CA LEU A 194 -1.40 -10.89 14.02
C LEU A 194 -0.92 -9.53 14.55
N GLN A 195 -1.88 -8.87 15.18
CA GLN A 195 -1.77 -7.59 15.85
C GLN A 195 -0.46 -7.42 16.64
N THR A 196 -0.13 -6.17 16.93
CA THR A 196 0.86 -5.79 17.94
C THR A 196 0.85 -6.80 19.08
N PRO A 197 1.95 -7.54 19.33
CA PRO A 197 1.97 -8.55 20.37
C PRO A 197 1.55 -7.91 21.70
N ASP A 198 0.70 -8.58 22.48
CA ASP A 198 0.07 -8.05 23.71
C ASP A 198 1.08 -7.38 24.68
N PHE A 199 2.35 -7.78 24.66
CA PHE A 199 3.41 -7.16 25.46
C PHE A 199 3.67 -5.67 25.14
N VAL A 200 3.34 -5.20 23.94
CA VAL A 200 3.48 -3.78 23.53
C VAL A 200 2.28 -2.95 24.01
N GLU A 201 1.08 -3.54 24.09
CA GLU A 201 -0.09 -2.90 24.70
C GLU A 201 0.10 -2.78 26.22
N GLU A 202 0.58 -3.85 26.89
CA GLU A 202 0.93 -3.80 28.31
C GLU A 202 2.03 -2.77 28.60
N PHE A 203 3.05 -2.66 27.74
CA PHE A 203 4.15 -1.70 27.94
C PHE A 203 3.73 -0.22 27.84
N ILE A 204 2.72 0.10 27.03
CA ILE A 204 2.21 1.47 26.89
C ILE A 204 1.26 1.82 28.04
N LEU A 205 0.46 0.86 28.51
CA LEU A 205 -0.51 1.07 29.59
C LEU A 205 0.15 1.09 30.99
N ASP A 206 1.31 0.47 31.18
CA ASP A 206 2.07 0.51 32.46
C ASP A 206 2.87 1.82 32.68
N ARG A 207 2.77 2.79 31.75
CA ARG A 207 3.49 4.08 31.79
C ARG A 207 2.56 5.31 31.80
N THR A 208 1.27 5.12 32.00
CA THR A 208 0.29 6.14 32.40
C THR A 208 -0.41 5.72 33.68
#